data_AF-A0A937RDA6-F1
#
_entry.id   AF-A0A937RDA6-F1
#
_cell.length_a   1.000
_cell.length_b   1.000
_cell.length_c   1.000
_cell.angle_alpha   90.00
_cell.angle_beta   90.00
_cell.angle_gamma   90.00
#
_symmetry.space_group_name_H-M   'P 1'
#
loop_
_entity.id
_entity.type
_entity.pdbx_description
1 polymer ?
#
loop_
_entity_poly.entity_id
_entity_poly.type
_entity_poly.pdbx_seq_one_letter_code
_entity_poly.pdbx_strand_id
1 'polypeptide(L)'
;MFRRVLLAASGSDRVRQLVVATPPTRRVVDRFVAGERPGDALDVARRLAGDGIAATVDRLGEGGADLASARESTAAYLGLLDLAEDAGLSGGLDVSVKLSALGRLVPDGGRKICYENAAEICARAAAVGATVTIDAEEHASVEAAHEVLADLRRDHPATGAVVQAYLRRGVDDCRRLAVAGSRVRLCKGAYRAPRDVAWTRRAEVDAAYARCLGVLMAGAGYPMVATHDPRLLALAARLAQEYGRPAGSFEYQLLHGVRPHEQLRLASLGAQVRVYLPYGPDWYPYLLRRMAERPANLALFVRALRSRA
;
A
#
# COMPACT_ATOMS: atom_id res chain seq x y z
N MET A 1 -21.00 16.42 -1.58
CA MET A 1 -21.77 16.27 -0.32
C MET A 1 -21.60 14.86 0.28
N PHE A 2 -21.92 13.78 -0.45
CA PHE A 2 -21.81 12.38 0.05
C PHE A 2 -20.43 11.93 0.55
N ARG A 3 -19.33 12.30 -0.13
CA ARG A 3 -17.97 11.99 0.35
C ARG A 3 -17.66 12.59 1.74
N ARG A 4 -18.22 13.75 2.08
CA ARG A 4 -18.07 14.37 3.42
C ARG A 4 -18.90 13.63 4.46
N VAL A 5 -20.11 13.19 4.12
CA VAL A 5 -20.99 12.41 5.00
C VAL A 5 -20.39 11.03 5.31
N LEU A 6 -19.81 10.35 4.32
CA LEU A 6 -19.13 9.06 4.51
C LEU A 6 -17.85 9.16 5.34
N LEU A 7 -17.07 10.23 5.15
CA LEU A 7 -15.89 10.52 5.97
C LEU A 7 -16.25 10.98 7.39
N ALA A 8 -17.43 11.60 7.59
CA ALA A 8 -17.93 11.87 8.93
C ALA A 8 -18.45 10.58 9.62
N ALA A 9 -19.06 9.68 8.84
CA ALA A 9 -19.51 8.38 9.34
C ALA A 9 -18.36 7.41 9.66
N SER A 10 -17.15 7.59 9.09
CA SER A 10 -16.01 6.71 9.35
C SER A 10 -15.50 6.73 10.80
N GLY A 11 -15.86 7.77 11.58
CA GLY A 11 -15.53 7.86 13.00
C GLY A 11 -16.63 7.33 13.94
N SER A 12 -17.69 6.68 13.44
CA SER A 12 -18.81 6.23 14.29
C SER A 12 -18.79 4.71 14.55
N ASP A 13 -18.53 4.34 15.80
CA ASP A 13 -18.55 2.92 16.24
C ASP A 13 -19.91 2.24 16.09
N ARG A 14 -21.01 3.00 16.22
CA ARG A 14 -22.37 2.47 16.01
C ARG A 14 -22.60 2.06 14.56
N VAL A 15 -22.09 2.83 13.61
CA VAL A 15 -22.20 2.49 12.19
C VAL A 15 -21.25 1.36 11.83
N ARG A 16 -20.04 1.31 12.42
CA ARG A 16 -19.12 0.16 12.32
C ARG A 16 -19.80 -1.14 12.77
N GLN A 17 -20.39 -1.16 13.97
CA GLN A 17 -21.08 -2.34 14.51
C GLN A 17 -22.25 -2.80 13.64
N LEU A 18 -23.05 -1.85 13.10
CA LEU A 18 -24.15 -2.17 12.19
C LEU A 18 -23.67 -2.81 10.87
N VAL A 19 -22.53 -2.35 10.33
CA VAL A 19 -21.92 -2.87 9.10
C VAL A 19 -21.29 -4.25 9.31
N VAL A 20 -20.69 -4.51 10.48
CA VAL A 20 -20.15 -5.83 10.87
C VAL A 20 -21.28 -6.85 11.06
N ALA A 21 -22.35 -6.47 11.75
CA ALA A 21 -23.46 -7.35 12.13
C ALA A 21 -24.35 -7.79 10.95
N THR A 22 -24.08 -7.29 9.73
CA THR A 22 -24.93 -7.50 8.56
C THR A 22 -24.20 -8.37 7.50
N PRO A 23 -24.67 -9.61 7.22
CA PRO A 23 -23.95 -10.54 6.32
C PRO A 23 -23.70 -10.04 4.88
N PRO A 24 -24.62 -9.31 4.22
CA PRO A 24 -24.36 -8.72 2.91
C PRO A 24 -23.24 -7.68 2.89
N THR A 25 -23.11 -6.87 3.95
CA THR A 25 -22.05 -5.86 4.05
C THR A 25 -20.73 -6.50 4.44
N ARG A 26 -20.73 -7.56 5.26
CA ARG A 26 -19.52 -8.37 5.53
C ARG A 26 -18.88 -8.92 4.25
N ARG A 27 -19.68 -9.44 3.31
CA ARG A 27 -19.17 -9.86 1.98
C ARG A 27 -18.55 -8.73 1.17
N VAL A 28 -18.97 -7.47 1.38
CA VAL A 28 -18.35 -6.29 0.77
C VAL A 28 -17.05 -5.93 1.48
N VAL A 29 -16.98 -6.11 2.80
CA VAL A 29 -15.75 -5.93 3.59
C VAL A 29 -14.69 -6.96 3.18
N ASP A 30 -15.05 -8.25 3.21
CA ASP A 30 -14.18 -9.39 2.86
C ASP A 30 -13.64 -9.30 1.42
N ARG A 31 -14.32 -8.52 0.56
CA ARG A 31 -13.84 -8.26 -0.80
C ARG A 31 -12.61 -7.35 -0.81
N PHE A 32 -12.49 -6.39 0.10
CA PHE A 32 -11.45 -5.35 0.07
C PHE A 32 -10.47 -5.44 1.23
N VAL A 33 -10.74 -6.29 2.21
CA VAL A 33 -9.95 -6.50 3.43
C VAL A 33 -9.76 -7.99 3.61
N ALA A 34 -8.53 -8.42 3.85
CA ALA A 34 -8.18 -9.84 3.91
C ALA A 34 -8.75 -10.53 5.17
N GLY A 35 -9.01 -9.76 6.23
CA GLY A 35 -9.60 -10.20 7.48
C GLY A 35 -9.13 -9.31 8.64
N GLU A 36 -9.41 -9.72 9.86
CA GLU A 36 -9.04 -8.95 11.07
C GLU A 36 -7.76 -9.47 11.71
N ARG A 37 -7.34 -10.70 11.40
CA ARG A 37 -6.19 -11.37 12.00
C ARG A 37 -5.08 -11.58 10.96
N PRO A 38 -3.80 -11.67 11.39
CA PRO A 38 -2.69 -11.94 10.48
C PRO A 38 -2.86 -13.26 9.70
N GLY A 39 -3.41 -14.30 10.32
CA GLY A 39 -3.71 -15.57 9.65
C GLY A 39 -4.69 -15.42 8.48
N ASP A 40 -5.68 -14.55 8.59
CA ASP A 40 -6.64 -14.30 7.50
C ASP A 40 -5.92 -13.67 6.28
N ALA A 41 -4.96 -12.78 6.53
CA ALA A 41 -4.10 -12.20 5.49
C ALA A 41 -3.21 -13.25 4.81
N LEU A 42 -2.62 -14.15 5.59
CA LEU A 42 -1.78 -15.24 5.05
C LEU A 42 -2.59 -16.26 4.26
N ASP A 43 -3.84 -16.52 4.64
CA ASP A 43 -4.74 -17.38 3.86
C ASP A 43 -5.06 -16.79 2.49
N VAL A 44 -5.27 -15.47 2.41
CA VAL A 44 -5.41 -14.77 1.13
C VAL A 44 -4.09 -14.81 0.34
N ALA A 45 -2.96 -14.55 1.00
CA ALA A 45 -1.64 -14.59 0.36
C ALA A 45 -1.33 -15.97 -0.23
N ARG A 46 -1.68 -17.06 0.47
CA ARG A 46 -1.52 -18.43 -0.02
C ARG A 46 -2.33 -18.69 -1.29
N ARG A 47 -3.58 -18.21 -1.35
CA ARG A 47 -4.42 -18.35 -2.56
C ARG A 47 -3.81 -17.59 -3.73
N LEU A 48 -3.36 -16.36 -3.50
CA LEU A 48 -2.70 -15.55 -4.53
C LEU A 48 -1.40 -16.20 -5.03
N ALA A 49 -0.60 -16.77 -4.12
CA ALA A 49 0.62 -17.46 -4.49
C ALA A 49 0.34 -18.66 -5.41
N GLY A 50 -0.76 -19.38 -5.18
CA GLY A 50 -1.23 -20.46 -6.07
C GLY A 50 -1.57 -19.99 -7.50
N ASP A 51 -1.92 -18.71 -7.67
CA ASP A 51 -2.17 -18.06 -8.96
C ASP A 51 -0.92 -17.35 -9.53
N GLY A 52 0.25 -17.53 -8.92
CA GLY A 52 1.50 -16.85 -9.31
C GLY A 52 1.52 -15.36 -8.97
N ILE A 53 0.71 -14.91 -8.01
CA ILE A 53 0.57 -13.52 -7.59
C ILE A 53 1.19 -13.34 -6.20
N ALA A 54 2.13 -12.40 -6.07
CA ALA A 54 2.73 -12.04 -4.79
C ALA A 54 1.79 -11.18 -3.93
N ALA A 55 2.11 -11.03 -2.65
CA ALA A 55 1.34 -10.20 -1.72
C ALA A 55 2.22 -9.13 -1.05
N THR A 56 1.65 -7.94 -0.83
CA THR A 56 2.15 -7.00 0.19
C THR A 56 1.08 -6.83 1.25
N VAL A 57 1.44 -6.98 2.53
CA VAL A 57 0.48 -6.96 3.63
C VAL A 57 0.61 -5.66 4.43
N ASP A 58 -0.51 -5.02 4.74
CA ASP A 58 -0.61 -3.79 5.53
C ASP A 58 -1.51 -4.01 6.74
N ARG A 59 -0.98 -3.76 7.95
CA ARG A 59 -1.79 -3.77 9.16
C ARG A 59 -2.58 -2.45 9.24
N LEU A 60 -3.89 -2.57 9.24
CA LEU A 60 -4.83 -1.49 9.48
C LEU A 60 -4.90 -1.19 10.97
N GLY A 61 -4.53 0.04 11.31
CA GLY A 61 -4.61 0.62 12.64
C GLY A 61 -4.04 2.04 12.59
N GLU A 62 -4.62 2.96 13.34
CA GLU A 62 -4.00 4.28 13.49
C GLU A 62 -2.88 4.17 14.52
N GLY A 63 -1.66 4.52 14.10
CA GLY A 63 -0.53 4.62 15.01
C GLY A 63 -0.81 5.62 16.11
N GLY A 64 -0.73 5.20 17.37
CA GLY A 64 -0.74 6.11 18.50
C GLY A 64 0.51 7.01 18.51
N ALA A 65 0.40 8.17 19.14
CA ALA A 65 1.52 9.09 19.37
C ALA A 65 2.34 8.72 20.63
N ASP A 66 2.36 7.44 21.00
CA ASP A 66 3.00 6.92 22.20
C ASP A 66 3.85 5.68 21.91
N LEU A 67 4.80 5.40 22.81
CA LEU A 67 5.74 4.29 22.68
C LEU A 67 5.09 2.91 22.70
N ALA A 68 3.98 2.74 23.44
CA ALA A 68 3.33 1.44 23.58
C ALA A 68 2.65 1.05 22.27
N SER A 69 1.91 1.98 21.66
CA SER A 69 1.27 1.82 20.34
C SER A 69 2.29 1.50 19.24
N ALA A 70 3.46 2.16 19.27
CA ALA A 70 4.55 1.90 18.34
C ALA A 70 5.11 0.48 18.48
N ARG A 71 5.40 0.05 19.71
CA ARG A 71 5.90 -1.31 20.01
C ARG A 71 4.89 -2.40 19.67
N GLU A 72 3.61 -2.17 19.94
CA GLU A 72 2.55 -3.10 19.56
C GLU A 72 2.50 -3.28 18.03
N SER A 73 2.63 -2.18 17.29
CA SER A 73 2.68 -2.23 15.83
C SER A 73 3.90 -2.97 15.31
N THR A 74 5.08 -2.73 15.88
CA THR A 74 6.30 -3.49 15.56
C THR A 74 6.10 -4.99 15.82
N ALA A 75 5.65 -5.35 17.02
CA ALA A 75 5.41 -6.75 17.40
C ALA A 75 4.40 -7.45 16.50
N ALA A 76 3.37 -6.73 16.03
CA ALA A 76 2.39 -7.29 15.10
C ALA A 76 3.00 -7.61 13.71
N TYR A 77 3.92 -6.79 13.21
CA TYR A 77 4.64 -7.09 11.97
C TYR A 77 5.63 -8.23 12.14
N LEU A 78 6.35 -8.29 13.26
CA LEU A 78 7.26 -9.40 13.57
C LEU A 78 6.49 -10.73 13.65
N GLY A 79 5.39 -10.76 14.41
CA GLY A 79 4.54 -11.95 14.50
C GLY A 79 3.90 -12.36 13.16
N LEU A 80 3.56 -11.40 12.29
CA LEU A 80 3.11 -11.71 10.93
C LEU A 80 4.21 -12.39 10.11
N LEU A 81 5.46 -11.91 10.20
CA LEU A 81 6.61 -12.48 9.52
C LEU A 81 6.93 -13.90 10.04
N ASP A 82 6.84 -14.11 11.35
CA ASP A 82 7.01 -15.43 11.97
C ASP A 82 5.96 -16.42 11.44
N LEU A 83 4.68 -16.03 11.47
CA LEU A 83 3.59 -16.84 10.93
C LEU A 83 3.75 -17.12 9.42
N ALA A 84 4.31 -16.17 8.66
CA ALA A 84 4.58 -16.35 7.24
C ALA A 84 5.71 -17.35 6.99
N GLU A 85 6.77 -17.33 7.81
CA GLU A 85 7.86 -18.31 7.77
C GLU A 85 7.35 -19.71 8.10
N ASP A 86 6.62 -19.86 9.22
CA ASP A 86 6.03 -21.13 9.66
C ASP A 86 5.11 -21.75 8.59
N ALA A 87 4.40 -20.90 7.85
CA ALA A 87 3.51 -21.31 6.78
C ALA A 87 4.20 -21.51 5.41
N GLY A 88 5.50 -21.24 5.29
CA GLY A 88 6.25 -21.31 4.03
C GLY A 88 5.82 -20.25 3.00
N LEU A 89 5.30 -19.12 3.45
CA LEU A 89 4.76 -18.02 2.64
C LEU A 89 5.62 -16.74 2.66
N SER A 90 6.71 -16.74 3.42
CA SER A 90 7.59 -15.57 3.55
C SER A 90 8.32 -15.22 2.24
N GLY A 91 8.67 -16.23 1.44
CA GLY A 91 9.35 -16.07 0.16
C GLY A 91 8.53 -15.22 -0.82
N GLY A 92 9.02 -14.01 -1.10
CA GLY A 92 8.34 -13.07 -1.99
C GLY A 92 7.22 -12.25 -1.34
N LEU A 93 6.98 -12.40 -0.03
CA LEU A 93 6.10 -11.51 0.74
C LEU A 93 6.74 -10.12 0.88
N ASP A 94 5.91 -9.08 0.86
CA ASP A 94 6.29 -7.72 1.25
C ASP A 94 5.40 -7.28 2.41
N VAL A 95 5.92 -6.50 3.35
CA VAL A 95 5.11 -5.82 4.36
C VAL A 95 5.17 -4.31 4.12
N SER A 96 4.01 -3.68 4.05
CA SER A 96 3.88 -2.23 3.88
C SER A 96 3.71 -1.59 5.25
N VAL A 97 4.69 -0.77 5.66
CA VAL A 97 4.73 -0.16 7.00
C VAL A 97 4.58 1.36 6.90
N LYS A 98 3.93 1.96 7.90
CA LYS A 98 3.79 3.43 8.01
C LYS A 98 4.64 3.90 9.19
N LEU A 99 5.47 4.92 9.01
CA LEU A 99 6.38 5.37 10.07
C LEU A 99 5.61 5.98 11.24
N SER A 100 4.45 6.60 10.98
CA SER A 100 3.53 7.04 12.05
C SER A 100 3.17 5.91 13.01
N ALA A 101 2.83 4.73 12.48
CA ALA A 101 2.51 3.53 13.26
C ALA A 101 3.73 2.95 14.00
N LEU A 102 4.94 3.25 13.55
CA LEU A 102 6.18 2.82 14.20
C LEU A 102 6.73 3.87 15.17
N GLY A 103 5.96 4.91 15.51
CA GLY A 103 6.30 5.88 16.54
C GLY A 103 6.89 7.19 16.04
N ARG A 104 6.75 7.52 14.74
CA ARG A 104 7.27 8.78 14.19
C ARG A 104 6.68 10.02 14.87
N LEU A 105 5.45 9.91 15.37
CA LEU A 105 4.69 10.98 16.02
C LEU A 105 4.90 11.02 17.54
N VAL A 106 5.70 10.11 18.11
CA VAL A 106 6.03 10.14 19.55
C VAL A 106 6.82 11.42 19.85
N PRO A 107 6.38 12.23 20.84
CA PRO A 107 7.13 13.39 21.30
C PRO A 107 8.54 12.99 21.74
N ASP A 108 9.52 13.86 21.51
CA ASP A 108 10.88 13.70 22.04
C ASP A 108 11.55 12.36 21.66
N GLY A 109 11.81 12.17 20.36
CA GLY A 109 12.59 11.03 19.85
C GLY A 109 11.92 10.21 18.76
N GLY A 110 10.73 10.61 18.28
CA GLY A 110 9.96 9.84 17.31
C GLY A 110 10.73 9.39 16.06
N ARG A 111 11.70 10.18 15.56
CA ARG A 111 12.58 9.78 14.44
C ARG A 111 13.44 8.55 14.79
N LYS A 112 14.05 8.54 15.98
CA LYS A 112 14.88 7.42 16.44
C LYS A 112 14.01 6.18 16.67
N ILE A 113 12.88 6.35 17.35
CA ILE A 113 11.95 5.27 17.66
C ILE A 113 11.43 4.59 16.38
N CYS A 114 10.97 5.37 15.40
CA CYS A 114 10.46 4.78 14.16
C CYS A 114 11.54 4.13 13.31
N TYR A 115 12.77 4.65 13.35
CA TYR A 115 13.91 4.01 12.70
C TYR A 115 14.23 2.66 13.34
N GLU A 116 14.37 2.59 14.67
CA GLU A 116 14.72 1.35 15.38
C GLU A 116 13.65 0.27 15.16
N ASN A 117 12.38 0.63 15.28
CA ASN A 117 11.26 -0.27 15.00
C ASN A 117 11.24 -0.75 13.53
N ALA A 118 11.45 0.15 12.57
CA ALA A 118 11.49 -0.21 11.16
C ALA A 118 12.69 -1.11 10.83
N ALA A 119 13.85 -0.86 11.43
CA ALA A 119 15.05 -1.67 11.27
C ALA A 119 14.85 -3.09 11.81
N GLU A 120 14.21 -3.23 12.96
CA GLU A 120 13.85 -4.54 13.52
C GLU A 120 12.96 -5.36 12.57
N ILE A 121 11.92 -4.73 12.00
CA ILE A 121 11.05 -5.36 11.00
C ILE A 121 11.84 -5.72 9.72
N CYS A 122 12.71 -4.82 9.25
CA CYS A 122 13.54 -5.06 8.06
C CYS A 122 14.51 -6.23 8.27
N ALA A 123 15.14 -6.30 9.43
CA ALA A 123 16.04 -7.39 9.80
C ALA A 123 15.29 -8.74 9.81
N ARG A 124 14.12 -8.79 10.44
CA ARG A 124 13.31 -10.02 10.47
C ARG A 124 12.82 -10.40 9.08
N ALA A 125 12.32 -9.44 8.30
CA ALA A 125 11.85 -9.68 6.94
C ALA A 125 12.97 -10.26 6.06
N ALA A 126 14.18 -9.69 6.14
CA ALA A 126 15.33 -10.20 5.41
C ALA A 126 15.70 -11.64 5.82
N ALA A 127 15.67 -11.94 7.12
CA ALA A 127 15.98 -13.28 7.64
C ALA A 127 15.04 -14.37 7.09
N VAL A 128 13.77 -14.04 6.81
CA VAL A 128 12.77 -14.99 6.28
C VAL A 128 12.58 -14.92 4.77
N GLY A 129 13.36 -14.11 4.05
CA GLY A 129 13.23 -13.93 2.60
C GLY A 129 12.04 -13.04 2.15
N ALA A 130 11.49 -12.26 3.07
CA ALA A 130 10.49 -11.23 2.80
C ALA A 130 11.14 -9.85 2.57
N THR A 131 10.32 -8.87 2.21
CA THR A 131 10.75 -7.48 1.99
C THR A 131 9.88 -6.49 2.74
N VAL A 132 10.37 -5.27 2.92
CA VAL A 132 9.63 -4.17 3.57
C VAL A 132 9.51 -3.02 2.58
N THR A 133 8.36 -2.34 2.57
CA THR A 133 8.14 -1.08 1.86
C THR A 133 7.61 -0.03 2.82
N ILE A 134 8.27 1.13 2.90
CA ILE A 134 7.79 2.27 3.70
C ILE A 134 6.70 2.98 2.89
N ASP A 135 5.46 2.89 3.35
CA ASP A 135 4.32 3.52 2.72
C ASP A 135 4.38 5.05 2.85
N ALA A 136 3.98 5.73 1.78
CA ALA A 136 3.88 7.18 1.78
C ALA A 136 2.63 7.61 2.54
N GLU A 137 2.80 8.62 3.40
CA GLU A 137 1.74 9.19 4.23
C GLU A 137 1.38 10.59 3.73
N GLU A 138 0.97 11.48 4.65
CA GLU A 138 0.68 12.89 4.35
C GLU A 138 1.88 13.62 3.72
N HIS A 139 1.61 14.61 2.88
CA HIS A 139 2.66 15.33 2.13
C HIS A 139 3.76 15.94 3.04
N ALA A 140 3.42 16.34 4.26
CA ALA A 140 4.35 16.92 5.22
C ALA A 140 5.35 15.90 5.81
N SER A 141 5.08 14.59 5.72
CA SER A 141 5.97 13.55 6.25
C SER A 141 6.92 12.96 5.21
N VAL A 142 6.75 13.29 3.91
CA VAL A 142 7.52 12.70 2.80
C VAL A 142 9.02 12.86 2.99
N GLU A 143 9.49 14.05 3.38
CA GLU A 143 10.93 14.30 3.56
C GLU A 143 11.50 13.43 4.69
N ALA A 144 10.83 13.46 5.85
CA ALA A 144 11.24 12.66 7.00
C ALA A 144 11.20 11.14 6.70
N ALA A 145 10.26 10.68 5.87
CA ALA A 145 10.20 9.29 5.44
C ALA A 145 11.39 8.92 4.52
N HIS A 146 11.79 9.81 3.61
CA HIS A 146 12.97 9.60 2.77
C HIS A 146 14.28 9.61 3.58
N GLU A 147 14.40 10.44 4.62
CA GLU A 147 15.55 10.40 5.53
C GLU A 147 15.67 9.05 6.25
N VAL A 148 14.57 8.56 6.85
CA VAL A 148 14.55 7.26 7.53
C VAL A 148 14.83 6.12 6.55
N LEU A 149 14.27 6.20 5.33
CA LEU A 149 14.55 5.24 4.26
C LEU A 149 16.03 5.20 3.88
N ALA A 150 16.68 6.36 3.74
CA ALA A 150 18.09 6.45 3.41
C ALA A 150 18.97 5.82 4.51
N ASP A 151 18.60 6.02 5.78
CA ASP A 151 19.27 5.39 6.91
C ASP A 151 19.08 3.87 6.89
N LEU A 152 17.83 3.39 6.74
CA LEU A 152 17.52 1.95 6.68
C LEU A 152 18.22 1.24 5.53
N ARG A 153 18.34 1.87 4.37
CA ARG A 153 18.95 1.25 3.17
C ARG A 153 20.45 0.99 3.30
N ARG A 154 21.12 1.55 4.30
CA ARG A 154 22.53 1.23 4.57
C ARG A 154 22.70 -0.22 5.00
N ASP A 155 21.80 -0.70 5.86
CA ASP A 155 21.83 -2.07 6.40
C ASP A 155 20.78 -2.99 5.74
N HIS A 156 19.72 -2.40 5.19
CA HIS A 156 18.59 -3.09 4.55
C HIS A 156 18.32 -2.53 3.14
N PRO A 157 19.22 -2.77 2.17
CA PRO A 157 19.16 -2.15 0.84
C PRO A 157 17.89 -2.47 0.04
N ALA A 158 17.21 -3.59 0.34
CA ALA A 158 15.96 -4.00 -0.30
C ALA A 158 14.72 -3.22 0.20
N THR A 159 14.87 -2.30 1.15
CA THR A 159 13.74 -1.51 1.68
C THR A 159 13.12 -0.63 0.60
N GLY A 160 11.84 -0.83 0.33
CA GLY A 160 11.07 -0.12 -0.69
C GLY A 160 10.64 1.26 -0.24
N ALA A 161 10.52 2.17 -1.22
CA ALA A 161 9.95 3.50 -1.06
C ALA A 161 8.61 3.60 -1.77
N VAL A 162 7.74 4.51 -1.33
CA VAL A 162 6.55 4.92 -2.10
C VAL A 162 6.68 6.37 -2.55
N VAL A 163 6.45 6.61 -3.85
CA VAL A 163 6.33 7.96 -4.41
C VAL A 163 4.89 8.22 -4.83
N GLN A 164 4.37 9.40 -4.45
CA GLN A 164 3.03 9.86 -4.77
C GLN A 164 3.07 10.84 -5.95
N ALA A 165 2.57 10.42 -7.12
CA ALA A 165 2.64 11.20 -8.35
C ALA A 165 1.88 12.54 -8.33
N TYR A 166 0.84 12.66 -7.50
CA TYR A 166 0.09 13.92 -7.37
C TYR A 166 0.91 15.05 -6.71
N LEU A 167 2.02 14.76 -6.02
CA LEU A 167 2.87 15.80 -5.45
C LEU A 167 3.72 16.44 -6.55
N ARG A 168 3.89 17.76 -6.51
CA ARG A 168 4.73 18.47 -7.49
C ARG A 168 6.18 17.98 -7.48
N ARG A 169 6.68 17.60 -6.30
CA ARG A 169 8.01 17.00 -6.09
C ARG A 169 8.16 15.57 -6.63
N GLY A 170 7.08 14.89 -7.00
CA GLY A 170 7.10 13.44 -7.26
C GLY A 170 8.04 13.01 -8.39
N VAL A 171 8.21 13.83 -9.44
CA VAL A 171 9.16 13.52 -10.53
C VAL A 171 10.60 13.57 -10.02
N ASP A 172 10.94 14.55 -9.18
CA ASP A 172 12.29 14.68 -8.63
C ASP A 172 12.57 13.60 -7.59
N ASP A 173 11.57 13.22 -6.79
CA ASP A 173 11.67 12.07 -5.89
C ASP A 173 11.94 10.78 -6.69
N CYS A 174 11.23 10.55 -7.80
CA CYS A 174 11.51 9.43 -8.70
C CYS A 174 12.95 9.47 -9.25
N ARG A 175 13.46 10.64 -9.67
CA ARG A 175 14.84 10.75 -10.18
C ARG A 175 15.87 10.36 -9.13
N ARG A 176 15.69 10.81 -7.87
CA ARG A 176 16.59 10.48 -6.77
C ARG A 176 16.55 8.99 -6.41
N LEU A 177 15.39 8.35 -6.55
CA LEU A 177 15.18 6.97 -6.15
C LEU A 177 15.32 5.94 -7.29
N ALA A 178 15.47 6.37 -8.55
CA ALA A 178 15.59 5.49 -9.72
C ALA A 178 16.98 4.86 -9.90
N VAL A 179 17.64 4.50 -8.79
CA VAL A 179 19.01 3.97 -8.74
C VAL A 179 19.01 2.45 -8.55
N ALA A 180 20.11 1.78 -8.91
CA ALA A 180 20.26 0.33 -8.75
C ALA A 180 19.94 -0.13 -7.32
N GLY A 181 19.25 -1.27 -7.19
CA GLY A 181 18.82 -1.83 -5.90
C GLY A 181 17.61 -1.14 -5.24
N SER A 182 17.24 0.08 -5.67
CA SER A 182 16.11 0.81 -5.10
C SER A 182 14.77 0.28 -5.63
N ARG A 183 13.92 -0.20 -4.72
CA ARG A 183 12.51 -0.54 -5.02
C ARG A 183 11.64 0.69 -4.81
N VAL A 184 10.84 1.07 -5.82
CA VAL A 184 9.98 2.26 -5.76
C VAL A 184 8.56 1.95 -6.20
N ARG A 185 7.61 2.00 -5.26
CA ARG A 185 6.18 1.91 -5.53
C ARG A 185 5.66 3.27 -5.94
N LEU A 186 5.13 3.36 -7.16
CA LEU A 186 4.54 4.59 -7.69
C LEU A 186 3.01 4.52 -7.62
N CYS A 187 2.41 5.39 -6.80
CA CYS A 187 0.97 5.53 -6.70
C CYS A 187 0.52 6.95 -7.11
N LYS A 188 -0.78 7.17 -7.31
CA LYS A 188 -1.30 8.52 -7.58
C LYS A 188 -1.19 9.43 -6.36
N GLY A 189 -1.37 8.89 -5.15
CA GLY A 189 -1.53 9.64 -3.90
C GLY A 189 -2.95 9.50 -3.35
N ALA A 190 -3.07 9.30 -2.05
CA ALA A 190 -4.34 9.00 -1.37
C ALA A 190 -4.81 10.12 -0.41
N TYR A 191 -3.93 11.08 -0.13
CA TYR A 191 -4.15 12.13 0.87
C TYR A 191 -4.61 13.44 0.23
N ARG A 192 -4.96 14.41 1.07
CA ARG A 192 -5.25 15.77 0.62
C ARG A 192 -4.04 16.63 0.86
N ALA A 193 -3.64 17.35 -0.18
CA ALA A 193 -2.58 18.33 -0.08
C ALA A 193 -3.04 19.67 -0.69
N PRO A 194 -2.48 20.80 -0.21
CA PRO A 194 -2.67 22.12 -0.81
C PRO A 194 -2.31 22.15 -2.31
N ARG A 195 -2.91 23.07 -3.09
CA ARG A 195 -2.75 23.16 -4.56
C ARG A 195 -1.34 23.58 -5.01
N ASP A 196 -0.65 24.31 -4.15
CA ASP A 196 0.76 24.70 -4.28
C ASP A 196 1.69 23.50 -4.07
N VAL A 197 1.27 22.48 -3.31
CA VAL A 197 2.05 21.26 -3.07
C VAL A 197 1.69 20.11 -4.02
N ALA A 198 0.43 20.04 -4.47
CA ALA A 198 -0.09 18.92 -5.25
C ALA A 198 -0.95 19.32 -6.46
N TRP A 199 -0.88 18.49 -7.51
CA TRP A 199 -1.84 18.46 -8.60
C TRP A 199 -3.21 18.03 -8.08
N THR A 200 -4.25 18.80 -8.40
CA THR A 200 -5.62 18.53 -7.89
C THR A 200 -6.60 18.13 -8.98
N ARG A 201 -6.32 18.44 -10.25
CA ARG A 201 -7.14 17.95 -11.37
C ARG A 201 -6.68 16.55 -11.76
N ARG A 202 -7.65 15.67 -12.01
CA ARG A 202 -7.38 14.27 -12.39
C ARG A 202 -6.43 14.14 -13.59
N ALA A 203 -6.61 14.96 -14.63
CA ALA A 203 -5.74 14.95 -15.80
C ALA A 203 -4.29 15.33 -15.47
N GLU A 204 -4.08 16.29 -14.56
CA GLU A 204 -2.74 16.71 -14.12
C GLU A 204 -2.06 15.60 -13.31
N VAL A 205 -2.82 14.91 -12.44
CA VAL A 205 -2.33 13.76 -11.67
C VAL A 205 -1.98 12.59 -12.59
N ASP A 206 -2.84 12.28 -13.56
CA ASP A 206 -2.59 11.21 -14.54
C ASP A 206 -1.33 11.53 -15.38
N ALA A 207 -1.15 12.78 -15.81
CA ALA A 207 0.04 13.22 -16.52
C ALA A 207 1.30 13.21 -15.64
N ALA A 208 1.20 13.60 -14.37
CA ALA A 208 2.31 13.52 -13.43
C ALA A 208 2.72 12.06 -13.17
N TYR A 209 1.75 11.15 -13.02
CA TYR A 209 2.02 9.72 -12.90
C TYR A 209 2.78 9.19 -14.12
N ALA A 210 2.35 9.54 -15.33
CA ALA A 210 3.03 9.14 -16.56
C ALA A 210 4.49 9.63 -16.59
N ARG A 211 4.75 10.88 -16.18
CA ARG A 211 6.12 11.43 -16.08
C ARG A 211 6.97 10.68 -15.05
N CYS A 212 6.44 10.45 -13.85
CA CYS A 212 7.13 9.68 -12.81
C CYS A 212 7.44 8.25 -13.27
N LEU A 213 6.47 7.59 -13.91
CA LEU A 213 6.63 6.24 -14.42
C LEU A 213 7.72 6.16 -15.50
N GLY A 214 7.78 7.14 -16.41
CA GLY A 214 8.85 7.25 -17.39
C GLY A 214 10.23 7.32 -16.75
N VAL A 215 10.40 8.15 -15.70
CA VAL A 215 11.66 8.25 -14.94
C VAL A 215 12.03 6.92 -14.30
N LEU A 216 11.09 6.26 -13.62
CA LEU A 216 11.38 4.99 -12.93
C LEU A 216 11.70 3.86 -13.91
N MET A 217 10.98 3.78 -15.04
CA MET A 217 11.20 2.75 -16.05
C MET A 217 12.52 2.94 -16.82
N ALA A 218 12.98 4.17 -17.01
CA ALA A 218 14.27 4.47 -17.61
C ALA A 218 15.46 4.23 -16.66
N GLY A 219 15.21 4.23 -15.35
CA GLY A 219 16.25 4.08 -14.32
C GLY A 219 16.66 2.63 -14.04
N ALA A 220 17.70 2.48 -13.20
CA ALA A 220 18.27 1.18 -12.83
C ALA A 220 17.56 0.51 -11.62
N GLY A 221 16.58 1.19 -11.01
CA GLY A 221 15.81 0.65 -9.89
C GLY A 221 14.79 -0.41 -10.29
N TYR A 222 13.97 -0.81 -9.32
CA TYR A 222 12.84 -1.74 -9.45
C TYR A 222 11.50 -0.99 -9.29
N PRO A 223 10.83 -0.61 -10.39
CA PRO A 223 9.53 0.05 -10.33
C PRO A 223 8.42 -0.91 -9.88
N MET A 224 7.59 -0.47 -8.94
CA MET A 224 6.35 -1.16 -8.54
C MET A 224 5.16 -0.28 -8.94
N VAL A 225 4.50 -0.64 -10.04
CA VAL A 225 3.47 0.18 -10.69
C VAL A 225 2.13 0.01 -9.98
N ALA A 226 1.89 0.82 -8.95
CA ALA A 226 0.67 0.75 -8.13
C ALA A 226 -0.49 1.58 -8.73
N THR A 227 -1.29 0.94 -9.59
CA THR A 227 -2.45 1.57 -10.23
C THR A 227 -3.46 0.54 -10.72
N HIS A 228 -4.74 0.93 -10.76
CA HIS A 228 -5.80 0.14 -11.39
C HIS A 228 -6.28 0.75 -12.72
N ASP A 229 -5.71 1.88 -13.12
CA ASP A 229 -6.07 2.59 -14.35
C ASP A 229 -5.52 1.81 -15.57
N PRO A 230 -6.38 1.24 -16.43
CA PRO A 230 -5.94 0.41 -17.55
C PRO A 230 -5.00 1.17 -18.50
N ARG A 231 -5.17 2.50 -18.64
CA ARG A 231 -4.31 3.32 -19.49
C ARG A 231 -2.89 3.40 -18.94
N LEU A 232 -2.74 3.49 -17.62
CA LEU A 232 -1.43 3.56 -16.96
C LEU A 232 -0.75 2.19 -16.90
N LEU A 233 -1.53 1.11 -16.77
CA LEU A 233 -1.01 -0.27 -16.88
C LEU A 233 -0.47 -0.52 -18.31
N ALA A 234 -1.23 -0.13 -19.34
CA ALA A 234 -0.77 -0.22 -20.72
C ALA A 234 0.46 0.66 -20.98
N LEU A 235 0.51 1.86 -20.40
CA LEU A 235 1.69 2.72 -20.47
C LEU A 235 2.92 2.07 -19.84
N ALA A 236 2.79 1.41 -18.68
CA ALA A 236 3.90 0.69 -18.06
C ALA A 236 4.45 -0.42 -18.97
N ALA A 237 3.57 -1.21 -19.60
CA ALA A 237 3.98 -2.22 -20.57
C ALA A 237 4.73 -1.60 -21.76
N ARG A 238 4.23 -0.48 -22.31
CA ARG A 238 4.87 0.25 -23.41
C ARG A 238 6.25 0.77 -23.01
N LEU A 239 6.37 1.38 -21.83
CA LEU A 239 7.66 1.92 -21.34
C LEU A 239 8.66 0.81 -21.01
N ALA A 240 8.19 -0.34 -20.53
CA ALA A 240 9.05 -1.50 -20.32
C ALA A 240 9.68 -1.98 -21.64
N GLN A 241 8.91 -2.00 -22.74
CA GLN A 241 9.45 -2.29 -24.07
C GLN A 241 10.39 -1.19 -24.56
N GLU A 242 9.98 0.08 -24.43
CA GLU A 242 10.74 1.25 -24.88
C GLU A 242 12.13 1.33 -24.23
N TYR A 243 12.23 1.03 -22.93
CA TYR A 243 13.49 1.04 -22.17
C TYR A 243 14.14 -0.34 -22.03
N GLY A 244 13.67 -1.35 -22.76
CA GLY A 244 14.27 -2.70 -22.77
C GLY A 244 14.31 -3.39 -21.41
N ARG A 245 13.29 -3.18 -20.57
CA ARG A 245 13.19 -3.76 -19.22
C ARG A 245 13.08 -5.29 -19.30
N PRO A 246 13.98 -6.04 -18.64
CA PRO A 246 13.86 -7.50 -18.56
C PRO A 246 12.58 -7.94 -17.86
N ALA A 247 12.10 -9.14 -18.18
CA ALA A 247 11.04 -9.78 -17.42
C ALA A 247 11.43 -9.87 -15.94
N GLY A 248 10.49 -9.59 -15.05
CA GLY A 248 10.75 -9.59 -13.61
C GLY A 248 11.52 -8.38 -13.07
N SER A 249 11.93 -7.42 -13.91
CA SER A 249 12.62 -6.21 -13.43
C SER A 249 11.67 -5.13 -12.88
N PHE A 250 10.37 -5.29 -13.02
CA PHE A 250 9.35 -4.41 -12.45
C PHE A 250 8.09 -5.24 -12.16
N GLU A 251 7.18 -4.72 -11.34
CA GLU A 251 5.91 -5.38 -11.05
C GLU A 251 4.71 -4.44 -11.16
N TYR A 252 3.54 -5.04 -11.36
CA TYR A 252 2.25 -4.36 -11.23
C TYR A 252 1.71 -4.57 -9.82
N GLN A 253 1.24 -3.49 -9.20
CA GLN A 253 0.62 -3.54 -7.87
C GLN A 253 -0.84 -3.11 -7.91
N LEU A 254 -1.71 -3.98 -7.40
CA LEU A 254 -3.15 -3.72 -7.32
C LEU A 254 -3.67 -3.99 -5.92
N LEU A 255 -4.70 -3.27 -5.52
CA LEU A 255 -5.38 -3.51 -4.24
C LEU A 255 -6.22 -4.79 -4.28
N HIS A 256 -6.32 -5.46 -3.14
CA HIS A 256 -7.24 -6.58 -2.92
C HIS A 256 -8.68 -6.21 -3.33
N GLY A 257 -9.37 -7.14 -4.02
CA GLY A 257 -10.75 -6.93 -4.48
C GLY A 257 -10.95 -6.01 -5.67
N VAL A 258 -9.90 -5.32 -6.12
CA VAL A 258 -9.99 -4.33 -7.21
C VAL A 258 -9.38 -4.88 -8.50
N ARG A 259 -10.26 -5.17 -9.47
CA ARG A 259 -9.92 -5.80 -10.76
C ARG A 259 -9.20 -7.15 -10.60
N PRO A 260 -9.74 -8.13 -9.85
CA PRO A 260 -9.09 -9.43 -9.66
C PRO A 260 -8.83 -10.17 -10.98
N HIS A 261 -9.73 -10.09 -11.96
CA HIS A 261 -9.49 -10.66 -13.29
C HIS A 261 -8.30 -10.03 -14.02
N GLU A 262 -8.00 -8.75 -13.77
CA GLU A 262 -6.81 -8.11 -14.34
C GLU A 262 -5.53 -8.60 -13.65
N GLN A 263 -5.58 -8.83 -12.34
CA GLN A 263 -4.46 -9.40 -11.58
C GLN A 263 -4.08 -10.78 -12.15
N LEU A 264 -5.08 -11.65 -12.32
CA LEU A 264 -4.91 -12.97 -12.93
C LEU A 264 -4.45 -12.88 -14.39
N ARG A 265 -5.05 -11.99 -15.19
CA ARG A 265 -4.66 -11.81 -16.59
C ARG A 265 -3.19 -11.40 -16.71
N LEU A 266 -2.74 -10.43 -15.92
CA LEU A 266 -1.34 -9.98 -15.94
C LEU A 266 -0.38 -11.11 -15.51
N ALA A 267 -0.71 -11.84 -14.44
CA ALA A 267 0.09 -12.97 -13.97
C ALA A 267 0.17 -14.09 -15.02
N SER A 268 -0.95 -14.42 -15.68
CA SER A 268 -1.00 -15.44 -16.75
C SER A 268 -0.16 -15.08 -17.99
N LEU A 269 0.14 -13.79 -18.17
CA LEU A 269 1.03 -13.29 -19.23
C LEU A 269 2.51 -13.27 -18.79
N GLY A 270 2.83 -13.83 -17.63
CA GLY A 270 4.19 -13.86 -17.07
C GLY A 270 4.65 -12.54 -16.43
N ALA A 271 3.75 -11.57 -16.23
CA ALA A 271 4.10 -10.35 -15.52
C ALA A 271 4.21 -10.60 -14.01
N GLN A 272 5.13 -9.90 -13.34
CA GLN A 272 5.14 -9.85 -11.89
C GLN A 272 3.96 -9.03 -11.40
N VAL A 273 3.12 -9.64 -10.57
CA VAL A 273 1.93 -9.00 -9.98
C VAL A 273 1.99 -9.15 -8.48
N ARG A 274 1.74 -8.06 -7.77
CA ARG A 274 1.63 -8.04 -6.32
C ARG A 274 0.31 -7.41 -5.88
N VAL A 275 -0.40 -8.07 -4.97
CA VAL A 275 -1.66 -7.56 -4.42
C VAL A 275 -1.43 -6.97 -3.03
N TYR A 276 -1.92 -5.75 -2.81
CA TYR A 276 -1.93 -5.09 -1.50
C TYR A 276 -3.09 -5.61 -0.67
N LEU A 277 -2.75 -6.29 0.43
CA LEU A 277 -3.64 -6.99 1.36
C LEU A 277 -3.72 -6.22 2.69
N PRO A 278 -4.74 -5.36 2.84
CA PRO A 278 -4.99 -4.72 4.12
C PRO A 278 -5.69 -5.72 5.05
N TYR A 279 -5.25 -5.81 6.31
CA TYR A 279 -5.87 -6.63 7.36
C TYR A 279 -5.86 -5.90 8.69
N GLY A 280 -6.73 -6.29 9.61
CA GLY A 280 -6.75 -5.75 10.97
C GLY A 280 -8.12 -5.22 11.39
N PRO A 281 -8.31 -4.96 12.69
CA PRO A 281 -9.60 -4.60 13.25
C PRO A 281 -10.11 -3.23 12.75
N ASP A 282 -9.22 -2.31 12.39
CA ASP A 282 -9.56 -0.93 12.00
C ASP A 282 -9.83 -0.78 10.50
N TRP A 283 -10.51 -1.77 9.93
CA TRP A 283 -10.80 -1.82 8.50
C TRP A 283 -11.85 -0.82 8.04
N TYR A 284 -12.69 -0.32 8.94
CA TYR A 284 -13.86 0.48 8.60
C TYR A 284 -13.52 1.84 7.93
N PRO A 285 -12.60 2.66 8.47
CA PRO A 285 -12.14 3.88 7.80
C PRO A 285 -11.47 3.58 6.44
N TYR A 286 -10.69 2.50 6.36
CA TYR A 286 -10.05 2.07 5.11
C TYR A 286 -11.09 1.77 4.03
N LEU A 287 -12.09 0.94 4.35
CA LEU A 287 -13.15 0.55 3.42
C LEU A 287 -13.93 1.77 2.92
N LEU A 288 -14.29 2.70 3.80
CA LEU A 288 -15.01 3.91 3.39
C LEU A 288 -14.20 4.77 2.42
N ARG A 289 -12.89 4.89 2.62
CA ARG A 289 -11.99 5.54 1.64
C ARG A 289 -12.04 4.81 0.29
N ARG A 290 -11.95 3.48 0.26
CA ARG A 290 -12.03 2.66 -0.98
C ARG A 290 -13.38 2.82 -1.69
N MET A 291 -14.47 2.91 -0.95
CA MET A 291 -15.81 3.08 -1.53
C MET A 291 -16.02 4.49 -2.09
N ALA A 292 -15.47 5.51 -1.42
CA ALA A 292 -15.56 6.90 -1.87
C ALA A 292 -14.76 7.19 -3.16
N GLU A 293 -13.78 6.36 -3.51
CA GLU A 293 -12.96 6.52 -4.71
C GLU A 293 -13.65 6.15 -6.03
N ARG A 294 -14.72 5.33 -5.99
CA ARG A 294 -15.51 4.98 -7.19
C ARG A 294 -17.01 5.06 -6.91
N PRO A 295 -17.78 5.88 -7.65
CA PRO A 295 -19.23 5.98 -7.50
C PRO A 295 -19.96 4.64 -7.62
N ALA A 296 -19.47 3.71 -8.45
CA ALA A 296 -20.04 2.36 -8.60
C ALA A 296 -19.90 1.50 -7.33
N ASN A 297 -18.77 1.62 -6.61
CA ASN A 297 -18.58 0.92 -5.32
C ASN A 297 -19.52 1.50 -4.26
N LEU A 298 -19.73 2.81 -4.30
CA LEU A 298 -20.69 3.47 -3.43
C LEU A 298 -22.14 3.05 -3.75
N ALA A 299 -22.50 2.88 -5.02
CA ALA A 299 -23.83 2.39 -5.42
C ALA A 299 -24.07 0.95 -4.93
N LEU A 300 -23.07 0.07 -5.01
CA LEU A 300 -23.12 -1.29 -4.44
C LEU A 300 -23.30 -1.27 -2.91
N PHE A 301 -22.56 -0.42 -2.20
CA PHE A 301 -22.68 -0.26 -0.75
C PHE A 301 -24.04 0.31 -0.35
N VAL A 302 -24.50 1.37 -1.01
CA VAL A 302 -25.82 1.96 -0.79
C VAL A 302 -26.93 0.98 -1.13
N ARG A 303 -26.79 0.14 -2.18
CA ARG A 303 -27.76 -0.92 -2.49
C ARG A 303 -27.79 -2.01 -1.43
N ALA A 304 -26.63 -2.41 -0.90
CA ALA A 304 -26.54 -3.36 0.21
C ALA A 304 -27.15 -2.80 1.51
N LEU A 305 -27.10 -1.48 1.72
CA LEU A 305 -27.79 -0.80 2.83
C LEU A 305 -29.30 -0.58 2.56
N ARG A 306 -29.69 -0.34 1.30
CA ARG A 306 -31.08 -0.07 0.88
C ARG A 306 -31.92 -1.31 0.62
N SER A 307 -31.35 -2.51 0.47
CA SER A 307 -32.12 -3.77 0.47
C SER A 307 -32.76 -4.09 1.83
N ARG A 308 -33.01 -3.06 2.63
CA ARG A 308 -33.50 -3.02 4.00
C ARG A 308 -34.29 -1.73 4.32
N ALA A 309 -34.66 -0.92 3.33
CA ALA A 309 -35.75 0.04 3.50
C ALA A 309 -37.02 -0.60 2.95
#